data_AF-A0A174RDU1-F1
#
_entry.id   AF-A0A174RDU1-F1
#
_cell.length_a   1.000
_cell.length_b   1.000
_cell.length_c   1.000
_cell.angle_alpha   90.00
_cell.angle_beta   90.00
_cell.angle_gamma   90.00
#
_symmetry.space_group_name_H-M   'P 1'
#
loop_
_entity.id
_entity.type
_entity.pdbx_description
1 polymer ?
#
loop_
_entity_poly.entity_id
_entity_poly.type
_entity_poly.pdbx_seq_one_letter_code
_entity_poly.pdbx_strand_id
1 'polypeptide(L)' 'MKINAFVEDLKAKSAAELNEELVAAKKELFNLRFQNATNQLDNTSRIKEVRRNIARIQTVITEKAAQ' A
#
# COMPACT_ATOMS: atom_id res chain seq x y z
N MET A 1 -4.92 8.93 -8.45
CA MET A 1 -5.10 9.41 -7.05
C MET A 1 -4.17 10.60 -6.82
N LYS A 2 -4.66 11.70 -6.24
CA LYS A 2 -3.77 12.78 -5.78
C LYS A 2 -2.96 12.24 -4.60
N ILE A 3 -1.66 12.04 -4.80
CA ILE A 3 -0.75 11.36 -3.83
C ILE A 3 -0.85 11.97 -2.43
N ASN A 4 -1.04 13.29 -2.35
CA ASN A 4 -1.12 14.03 -1.09
C ASN A 4 -2.35 13.65 -0.26
N ALA A 5 -3.52 13.47 -0.90
CA ALA A 5 -4.74 13.09 -0.18
C ALA A 5 -4.60 11.70 0.48
N PHE A 6 -3.98 10.76 -0.23
CA PHE A 6 -3.75 9.41 0.30
C PHE A 6 -2.81 9.42 1.52
N VAL A 7 -1.78 10.27 1.54
CA VAL A 7 -0.86 10.37 2.68
C VAL A 7 -1.54 11.02 3.89
N GLU A 8 -2.36 12.04 3.67
CA GLU A 8 -3.14 12.67 4.76
C GLU A 8 -4.15 11.69 5.38
N ASP A 9 -4.84 10.89 4.55
CA ASP A 9 -5.75 9.85 5.03
C ASP A 9 -5.02 8.79 5.88
N LEU A 10 -3.80 8.40 5.51
CA LEU A 10 -2.98 7.47 6.29
C LEU A 10 -2.56 8.06 7.65
N LYS A 11 -2.28 9.36 7.71
CA LYS A 11 -1.93 10.02 8.98
C LYS A 11 -3.11 10.10 9.94
N ALA A 12 -4.33 10.20 9.42
CA ALA A 12 -5.55 10.22 10.23
C ALA A 12 -5.89 8.85 10.86
N LYS A 13 -5.42 7.74 10.27
CA LYS A 13 -5.67 6.38 10.76
C LYS A 13 -4.87 6.03 12.02
N SER A 14 -5.38 5.07 12.78
CA SER A 14 -4.69 4.51 13.95
C SER A 14 -3.57 3.54 13.55
N ALA A 15 -2.65 3.24 14.47
CA ALA A 15 -1.57 2.28 14.21
C ALA A 15 -2.09 0.87 13.89
N ALA A 16 -3.23 0.46 14.45
CA ALA A 16 -3.86 -0.82 14.15
C ALA A 16 -4.42 -0.85 12.71
N GLU A 17 -5.18 0.18 12.33
CA GLU A 17 -5.73 0.32 10.98
C GLU A 17 -4.65 0.38 9.90
N LEU A 18 -3.54 1.07 10.17
CA LEU A 18 -2.40 1.12 9.26
C LEU A 18 -1.76 -0.25 9.06
N ASN A 19 -1.69 -1.07 10.11
CA ASN A 19 -1.18 -2.43 9.99
C ASN A 19 -2.15 -3.34 9.21
N GLU A 20 -3.45 -3.20 9.40
CA GLU A 20 -4.45 -3.92 8.62
C GLU A 20 -4.37 -3.55 7.13
N GLU A 21 -4.25 -2.26 6.82
CA GLU A 21 -4.11 -1.77 5.47
C GLU A 21 -2.79 -2.21 4.82
N LEU A 22 -1.71 -2.29 5.60
CA LEU A 22 -0.43 -2.85 5.16
C LEU A 22 -0.56 -4.33 4.77
N VAL A 23 -1.28 -5.13 5.58
CA VAL A 23 -1.52 -6.55 5.29
C VAL A 23 -2.39 -6.71 4.05
N ALA A 24 -3.45 -5.91 3.92
CA ALA A 24 -4.31 -5.90 2.75
C ALA A 24 -3.53 -5.54 1.47
N ALA A 25 -2.71 -4.50 1.51
CA ALA A 25 -1.89 -4.08 0.38
C ALA A 25 -0.83 -5.14 -0.01
N LYS A 26 -0.24 -5.84 0.98
CA LYS A 26 0.67 -6.98 0.71
C LYS A 26 -0.05 -8.14 0.03
N LYS A 27 -1.28 -8.45 0.44
CA LYS A 27 -2.12 -9.48 -0.19
C LYS A 27 -2.49 -9.09 -1.63
N GLU A 28 -2.86 -7.82 -1.86
CA GLU A 28 -3.09 -7.30 -3.20
C GLU A 28 -1.83 -7.43 -4.07
N LEU A 29 -0.66 -7.05 -3.55
CA LEU A 29 0.61 -7.20 -4.27
C LEU A 29 0.92 -8.66 -4.64
N PHE A 30 0.66 -9.60 -3.74
CA PHE A 30 0.82 -11.03 -4.02
C PHE A 30 -0.09 -11.47 -5.17
N ASN A 31 -1.37 -11.12 -5.12
CA ASN A 31 -2.32 -11.45 -6.17
C ASN A 31 -1.93 -10.84 -7.52
N LEU A 32 -1.50 -9.57 -7.53
CA LEU A 32 -1.05 -8.90 -8.75
C LEU A 32 0.22 -9.55 -9.32
N ARG A 33 1.17 -9.98 -8.47
CA ARG A 33 2.36 -10.72 -8.92
C ARG A 33 1.99 -12.08 -9.49
N PHE A 34 1.00 -12.76 -8.89
CA PHE A 34 0.49 -14.03 -9.39
C PHE A 34 -0.18 -13.88 -10.75
N GLN A 35 -1.09 -12.91 -10.89
CA GLN A 35 -1.75 -12.58 -12.17
C GLN A 35 -0.74 -12.15 -13.25
N ASN A 36 0.30 -11.40 -12.88
CA ASN A 36 1.35 -11.02 -13.80
C ASN A 36 2.20 -12.22 -14.26
N ALA A 37 2.42 -13.20 -13.38
CA ALA A 37 3.13 -14.43 -13.74
C ALA A 37 2.30 -15.34 -14.65
N THR A 38 0.98 -15.31 -14.54
CA THR A 38 0.05 -16.04 -15.43
C THR A 38 -0.31 -15.27 -16.70
N ASN A 39 0.28 -14.09 -16.94
CA ASN A 39 -0.06 -13.17 -18.03
C ASN A 39 -1.54 -12.76 -18.07
N GLN A 40 -2.23 -12.76 -16.92
CA GLN A 40 -3.63 -12.37 -16.77
C GLN A 40 -3.79 -10.94 -16.24
N LEU A 41 -2.70 -10.18 -16.14
CA LEU A 41 -2.71 -8.82 -15.62
C LEU A 41 -2.67 -7.79 -16.74
N ASP A 42 -3.81 -7.13 -16.99
CA ASP A 42 -3.91 -6.08 -18.01
C ASP A 42 -3.16 -4.80 -17.65
N ASN A 43 -3.08 -4.47 -16.34
CA ASN A 43 -2.45 -3.24 -15.86
C ASN A 43 -1.26 -3.51 -14.94
N THR A 44 -0.09 -3.68 -15.54
CA THR A 44 1.19 -3.87 -14.83
C THR A 44 1.61 -2.65 -14.00
N SER A 45 1.12 -1.44 -14.33
CA SER A 45 1.40 -0.22 -13.55
C SER A 45 0.83 -0.29 -12.14
N ARG A 46 -0.22 -1.09 -11.92
CA ARG A 46 -0.83 -1.30 -10.60
C ARG A 46 0.14 -1.92 -9.61
N ILE A 47 1.03 -2.81 -10.05
CA ILE A 47 2.08 -3.40 -9.19
C ILE A 47 2.98 -2.30 -8.61
N LYS A 48 3.36 -1.33 -9.44
CA LYS A 48 4.22 -0.21 -9.03
C LYS A 48 3.49 0.73 -8.08
N GLU A 49 2.19 0.95 -8.30
CA GLU A 49 1.35 1.76 -7.42
C GLU A 49 1.20 1.12 -6.03
N VAL A 50 0.81 -0.16 -5.96
CA VAL A 50 0.64 -0.88 -4.70
C VAL A 50 1.95 -0.95 -3.92
N ARG A 51 3.10 -1.15 -4.59
CA ARG A 51 4.42 -1.11 -3.95
C ARG A 51 4.73 0.23 -3.31
N ARG A 52 4.37 1.34 -3.98
CA ARG A 52 4.53 2.70 -3.43
C ARG A 52 3.59 2.95 -2.27
N ASN A 53 2.37 2.42 -2.31
CA ASN A 53 1.41 2.55 -1.21
C ASN A 53 1.90 1.81 0.03
N ILE A 54 2.43 0.58 -0.12
CA ILE A 54 3.07 -0.17 0.98
C ILE A 54 4.18 0.66 1.64
N ALA A 55 5.08 1.23 0.83
CA ALA A 55 6.18 2.05 1.36
C ALA A 55 5.67 3.27 2.14
N ARG A 56 4.64 3.97 1.64
CA ARG A 56 4.04 5.12 2.34
C ARG A 56 3.41 4.73 3.67
N ILE A 57 2.65 3.62 3.70
CA ILE A 57 2.03 3.10 4.93
C ILE A 57 3.13 2.80 5.96
N GLN A 58 4.21 2.13 5.54
CA GLN A 58 5.35 1.84 6.42
C GLN A 58 6.00 3.12 6.94
N THR A 59 6.21 4.14 6.09
CA THR A 59 6.74 5.43 6.52
C THR A 59 5.86 6.07 7.59
N VAL A 60 4.54 6.12 7.40
CA VAL A 60 3.62 6.71 8.38
C VAL A 60 3.59 5.92 9.70
N ILE A 61 3.66 4.58 9.63
CA ILE A 61 3.79 3.74 10.83
C ILE A 61 5.08 4.09 11.59
N THR A 62 6.21 4.24 10.90
CA THR A 62 7.48 4.62 11.52
C THR A 62 7.44 6.05 12.08
N GLU A 63 6.84 7.01 11.37
CA GLU A 63 6.65 8.38 11.86
C GLU A 63 5.81 8.40 13.15
N LYS A 64 4.70 7.65 13.20
CA LYS A 64 3.85 7.52 14.40
C LYS A 64 4.53 6.79 15.55
N ALA A 65 5.47 5.89 15.28
CA ALA A 65 6.22 5.17 16.31
C ALA A 65 7.40 5.97 16.87
N ALA A 66 7.89 6.96 16.10
CA ALA A 66 8.97 7.86 16.51
C ALA A 66 8.46 9.14 17.21
N GLN A 67 7.16 9.43 17.11
CA GLN A 67 6.45 10.47 17.87
C GLN A 67 6.07 9.99 19.26
#